data_AF-A0A1C5LW27-F1
#
_entry.id   AF-A0A1C5LW27-F1
#
_cell.length_a   1.000
_cell.length_b   1.000
_cell.length_c   1.000
_cell.angle_alpha   90.00
_cell.angle_beta   90.00
_cell.angle_gamma   90.00
#
_symmetry.space_group_name_H-M   'P 1'
#
loop_
_entity.id
_entity.type
_entity.pdbx_description
1 polymer ?
#
loop_
_entity_poly.entity_id
_entity_poly.type
_entity_poly.pdbx_seq_one_letter_code
_entity_poly.pdbx_strand_id
1 'polypeptide(L)'
;MSRLIDLTGQRFGMLTVLRRAESRNGKVCWTCRCDCGSTIEVSGNNLKRGHTVSCGCKRVFPYIGKRFGMLTVLEKTAETVRHGSTWSPLWKCRCDCGNIVLVRLDSITSGNIKSCGCQENKGKTEKMREAAGFIDGKQVSKIRRILEHNAVAADEEMIGVTYDPKTQKWRAHLTFQGVKHQLGYYDTLRKAAEVRREAERKWFEPILKDLLPADKQEGDYEDHT
;
A
#
# COMPACT_ATOMS: atom_id res chain seq x y z
N MET A 1 20.36 -16.00 45.37
CA MET A 1 19.29 -15.99 44.32
C MET A 1 19.01 -14.54 43.96
N SER A 2 19.29 -14.11 42.71
CA SER A 2 18.98 -12.75 42.29
C SER A 2 17.47 -12.59 42.14
N ARG A 3 16.92 -11.52 42.74
CA ARG A 3 15.49 -11.22 42.71
C ARG A 3 15.10 -10.93 41.26
N LEU A 4 14.14 -11.67 40.72
CA LEU A 4 13.64 -11.42 39.38
C LEU A 4 12.93 -10.05 39.37
N ILE A 5 13.41 -9.14 38.53
CA ILE A 5 12.80 -7.82 38.36
C ILE A 5 11.60 -7.99 37.42
N ASP A 6 10.42 -7.63 37.90
CA ASP A 6 9.22 -7.53 37.07
C ASP A 6 9.31 -6.28 36.19
N LEU A 7 9.17 -6.47 34.88
CA LEU A 7 9.21 -5.40 33.89
C LEU A 7 7.82 -5.05 33.35
N THR A 8 6.75 -5.67 33.84
CA THR A 8 5.38 -5.45 33.37
C THR A 8 5.00 -3.96 33.44
N GLY A 9 4.42 -3.44 32.36
CA GLY A 9 4.05 -2.03 32.22
C GLY A 9 5.22 -1.08 31.92
N GLN A 10 6.47 -1.51 32.02
CA GLN A 10 7.62 -0.65 31.71
C GLN A 10 7.79 -0.47 30.20
N ARG A 11 8.35 0.69 29.81
CA ARG A 11 8.58 1.06 28.41
C ARG A 11 10.07 1.11 28.09
N PHE A 12 10.44 0.50 26.97
CA PHE A 12 11.80 0.45 26.43
C PHE A 12 11.78 0.91 24.98
N GLY A 13 12.05 2.19 24.74
CA GLY A 13 11.88 2.82 23.43
C GLY A 13 10.42 2.78 22.97
N MET A 14 10.16 2.10 21.85
CA MET A 14 8.83 1.91 21.28
C MET A 14 8.11 0.67 21.81
N LEU A 15 8.67 -0.03 22.81
CA LEU A 15 8.12 -1.29 23.33
C LEU A 15 7.56 -1.09 24.73
N THR A 16 6.32 -1.49 24.95
CA THR A 16 5.68 -1.55 26.27
C THR A 16 5.54 -3.01 26.67
N VAL A 17 6.09 -3.38 27.83
CA VAL A 17 6.04 -4.76 28.33
C VAL A 17 4.63 -5.09 28.81
N LEU A 18 4.02 -6.14 28.24
CA LEU A 18 2.67 -6.57 28.58
C LEU A 18 2.66 -7.63 29.68
N ARG A 19 3.48 -8.67 29.52
CA ARG A 19 3.56 -9.81 30.45
C ARG A 19 4.83 -10.61 30.23
N ARG A 20 5.12 -11.49 31.19
CA ARG A 20 6.17 -12.50 31.06
C ARG A 20 5.79 -13.53 29.99
N ALA A 21 6.76 -13.90 29.17
CA ALA A 21 6.66 -14.96 28.17
C ALA A 21 7.35 -16.25 28.68
N GLU A 22 7.20 -17.34 27.95
CA GLU A 22 7.90 -18.58 28.25
C GLU A 22 9.41 -18.38 28.19
N SER A 23 10.12 -19.04 29.10
CA SER A 23 11.57 -18.95 29.17
C SER A 23 12.18 -19.71 27.99
N ARG A 24 12.98 -19.01 27.17
CA ARG A 24 13.72 -19.64 26.07
C ARG A 24 15.18 -19.77 26.48
N ASN A 25 15.72 -21.00 26.49
CA ASN A 25 17.10 -21.30 26.88
C ASN A 25 17.48 -20.77 28.28
N GLY A 26 16.58 -20.90 29.26
CA GLY A 26 16.80 -20.44 30.64
C GLY A 26 16.81 -18.92 30.83
N LYS A 27 16.46 -18.14 29.79
CA LYS A 27 16.39 -16.67 29.86
C LYS A 27 14.94 -16.21 30.01
N VAL A 28 14.72 -15.25 30.91
CA VAL A 28 13.42 -14.62 31.10
C VAL A 28 13.10 -13.73 29.90
N CYS A 29 12.01 -14.07 29.21
CA CYS A 29 11.47 -13.34 28.07
C CYS A 29 10.18 -12.59 28.46
N TRP A 30 9.90 -11.54 27.70
CA TRP A 30 8.76 -10.65 27.91
C TRP A 30 8.03 -10.43 26.60
N THR A 31 6.71 -10.58 26.62
CA THR A 31 5.83 -10.18 25.52
C THR A 31 5.67 -8.67 25.58
N CYS A 32 6.06 -7.97 24.52
CA CYS A 32 6.05 -6.52 24.42
C CYS A 32 5.15 -6.08 23.27
N ARG A 33 4.34 -5.03 23.49
CA ARG A 33 3.59 -4.34 22.45
C ARG A 33 4.41 -3.17 21.92
N CYS A 34 4.59 -3.11 20.61
CA CYS A 34 5.24 -1.97 19.96
C CYS A 34 4.24 -0.85 19.65
N ASP A 35 4.71 0.40 19.60
CA ASP A 35 3.89 1.56 19.22
C ASP A 35 3.25 1.41 17.82
N CYS A 36 3.86 0.60 16.93
CA CYS A 36 3.26 0.25 15.64
C CYS A 36 2.14 -0.81 15.71
N GLY A 37 1.77 -1.26 16.91
CA GLY A 37 0.72 -2.25 17.16
C GLY A 37 1.19 -3.71 17.19
N SER A 38 2.37 -4.03 16.68
CA SER A 38 2.88 -5.41 16.66
C SER A 38 3.33 -5.88 18.05
N THR A 39 3.14 -7.17 18.32
CA THR A 39 3.62 -7.81 19.55
C THR A 39 4.86 -8.65 19.25
N ILE A 40 5.89 -8.56 20.09
CA ILE A 40 7.13 -9.33 19.97
C ILE A 40 7.53 -9.93 21.32
N GLU A 41 8.35 -10.97 21.29
CA GLU A 41 8.98 -11.52 22.50
C GLU A 41 10.46 -11.14 22.56
N VAL A 42 10.88 -10.57 23.69
CA VAL A 42 12.24 -10.06 23.88
C VAL A 42 12.78 -10.49 25.22
N SER A 43 14.06 -10.86 25.27
CA SER A 43 14.70 -11.16 26.55
C SER A 43 14.76 -9.91 27.44
N GLY A 44 14.54 -10.09 28.75
CA GLY A 44 14.59 -8.97 29.70
C GLY A 44 15.97 -8.29 29.75
N ASN A 45 17.04 -9.01 29.41
CA ASN A 45 18.38 -8.43 29.31
C ASN A 45 18.50 -7.47 28.12
N ASN A 46 17.95 -7.83 26.96
CA ASN A 46 18.00 -6.98 25.76
C ASN A 46 17.16 -5.71 25.92
N LEU A 47 16.03 -5.78 26.63
CA LEU A 47 15.21 -4.61 26.97
C LEU A 47 16.00 -3.64 27.85
N LYS A 48 16.54 -4.12 28.98
CA LYS A 48 17.29 -3.29 29.93
C LYS A 48 18.57 -2.68 29.35
N ARG A 49 19.29 -3.42 28.50
CA ARG A 49 20.50 -2.92 27.82
C ARG A 49 20.20 -2.04 26.60
N GLY A 50 18.93 -1.88 26.21
CA GLY A 50 18.54 -1.09 25.05
C GLY A 50 18.92 -1.72 23.71
N HIS A 51 19.23 -3.02 23.67
CA HIS A 51 19.53 -3.74 22.42
C HIS A 51 18.28 -3.96 21.56
N THR A 52 17.10 -3.94 22.18
CA THR A 52 15.82 -4.08 21.49
C THR A 52 14.87 -2.99 21.95
N VAL A 53 14.62 -2.02 21.06
CA VAL A 53 13.82 -0.81 21.34
C VAL A 53 12.60 -0.67 20.44
N SER A 54 12.39 -1.60 19.51
CA SER A 54 11.21 -1.70 18.63
C SER A 54 11.12 -3.11 18.07
N CYS A 55 10.00 -3.45 17.42
CA CYS A 55 9.85 -4.69 16.64
C CYS A 55 10.58 -4.68 15.28
N GLY A 56 11.62 -3.84 15.13
CA GLY A 56 12.25 -3.53 13.84
C GLY A 56 11.57 -2.40 13.03
N CYS A 57 10.40 -1.92 13.46
CA CYS A 57 9.65 -0.85 12.77
C CYS A 57 10.26 0.56 12.94
N LYS A 58 11.25 0.76 13.82
CA LYS A 58 11.82 2.08 14.16
C LYS A 58 12.27 2.90 12.95
N ARG A 59 12.71 2.26 11.86
CA ARG A 59 13.13 2.95 10.62
C ARG A 59 11.97 3.24 9.66
N VAL A 60 10.79 2.68 9.89
CA VAL A 60 9.64 2.76 9.00
C VAL A 60 8.52 3.58 9.60
N PHE A 61 8.08 3.20 10.80
CA PHE A 61 6.92 3.74 11.49
C PHE A 61 6.94 5.28 11.65
N PRO A 62 8.09 5.94 11.94
CA PRO A 62 8.10 7.39 12.14
C PRO A 62 7.73 8.23 10.90
N TYR A 63 7.71 7.62 9.72
CA TYR A 63 7.43 8.32 8.46
C TYR A 63 6.01 8.12 7.98
N ILE A 64 5.33 7.05 8.39
CA ILE A 64 3.96 6.76 7.95
C ILE A 64 3.02 7.88 8.41
N GLY A 65 2.25 8.42 7.47
CA GLY A 65 1.35 9.57 7.67
C GLY A 65 2.04 10.93 7.70
N LYS A 66 3.39 11.00 7.67
CA LYS A 66 4.09 12.29 7.61
C LYS A 66 4.01 12.91 6.23
N ARG A 67 3.91 14.23 6.21
CA ARG A 67 3.85 15.05 5.01
C ARG A 67 5.20 15.72 4.74
N PHE A 68 5.65 15.66 3.50
CA PHE A 68 6.85 16.30 2.97
C PHE A 68 6.47 17.06 1.70
N GLY A 69 6.40 18.39 1.79
CA GLY A 69 5.79 19.19 0.72
C GLY A 69 4.32 18.81 0.52
N MET A 70 3.97 18.41 -0.70
CA MET A 70 2.63 17.94 -1.08
C MET A 70 2.47 16.42 -0.96
N LEU A 71 3.50 15.70 -0.50
CA LEU A 71 3.50 14.23 -0.45
C LEU A 71 3.30 13.72 0.98
N THR A 72 2.25 12.93 1.18
CA THR A 72 1.98 12.21 2.44
C THR A 72 2.41 10.76 2.29
N VAL A 73 3.29 10.29 3.16
CA VAL A 73 3.81 8.92 3.13
C VAL A 73 2.73 7.94 3.59
N LEU A 74 2.43 6.93 2.78
CA LEU A 74 1.43 5.91 3.10
C LEU A 74 2.08 4.62 3.62
N GLU A 75 3.01 4.06 2.86
CA GLU A 75 3.65 2.78 3.19
C GLU A 75 5.03 2.65 2.56
N LYS A 76 5.87 1.83 3.19
CA LYS A 76 7.13 1.36 2.61
C LYS A 76 6.85 0.15 1.73
N THR A 77 7.32 0.15 0.49
CA THR A 77 7.14 -0.99 -0.41
C THR A 77 8.32 -1.96 -0.32
N ALA A 78 8.13 -3.19 -0.83
CA ALA A 78 9.21 -4.15 -1.01
C ALA A 78 10.08 -3.86 -2.25
N GLU A 79 9.60 -3.01 -3.15
CA GLU A 79 10.33 -2.61 -4.33
C GLU A 79 11.53 -1.75 -3.92
N THR A 80 12.69 -2.10 -4.45
CA THR A 80 13.92 -1.37 -4.19
C THR A 80 14.52 -0.88 -5.50
N VAL A 81 15.12 0.30 -5.45
CA VAL A 81 15.84 0.90 -6.56
C VAL A 81 17.30 1.05 -6.17
N ARG A 82 18.18 0.82 -7.15
CA ARG A 82 19.61 1.02 -6.98
C ARG A 82 19.89 2.52 -7.03
N HIS A 83 20.56 3.04 -6.00
CA HIS A 83 21.04 4.41 -5.95
C HIS A 83 22.49 4.42 -5.46
N GLY A 84 23.41 4.67 -6.40
CA GLY A 84 24.84 4.46 -6.18
C GLY A 84 25.15 3.00 -5.87
N SER A 85 25.83 2.76 -4.74
CA SER A 85 26.20 1.43 -4.24
C SER A 85 25.13 0.77 -3.37
N THR A 86 24.02 1.46 -3.07
CA THR A 86 23.01 0.99 -2.09
C THR A 86 21.66 0.73 -2.75
N TRP A 87 20.94 -0.28 -2.24
CA TRP A 87 19.54 -0.54 -2.58
C TRP A 87 18.64 0.21 -1.62
N SER A 88 17.82 1.10 -2.15
CA SER A 88 16.88 1.90 -1.35
C SER A 88 15.45 1.44 -1.64
N PRO A 89 14.64 1.20 -0.60
CA PRO A 89 13.22 0.89 -0.78
C PRO A 89 12.48 2.11 -1.32
N LEU A 90 11.52 1.86 -2.20
CA LEU A 90 10.55 2.86 -2.61
C LEU A 90 9.45 3.00 -1.56
N TRP A 91 8.96 4.21 -1.43
CA TRP A 91 7.89 4.60 -0.51
C TRP A 91 6.72 5.11 -1.31
N LYS A 92 5.56 4.55 -1.01
CA LYS A 92 4.30 4.96 -1.60
C LYS A 92 3.81 6.22 -0.90
N CYS A 93 3.70 7.30 -1.65
CA CYS A 93 3.26 8.59 -1.14
C CYS A 93 2.07 9.10 -1.93
N ARG A 94 1.08 9.70 -1.26
CA ARG A 94 -0.05 10.39 -1.88
C ARG A 94 0.25 11.87 -1.99
N CYS A 95 0.16 12.40 -3.19
CA CYS A 95 0.21 13.83 -3.46
C CYS A 95 -1.13 14.49 -3.14
N ASP A 96 -1.14 15.77 -2.77
CA ASP A 96 -2.37 16.54 -2.54
C ASP A 96 -3.30 16.54 -3.75
N CYS A 97 -2.77 16.40 -4.97
CA CYS A 97 -3.56 16.27 -6.20
C CYS A 97 -4.20 14.87 -6.39
N GLY A 98 -4.11 13.98 -5.41
CA GLY A 98 -4.69 12.64 -5.44
C GLY A 98 -3.76 11.55 -5.99
N ASN A 99 -2.72 11.91 -6.75
CA ASN A 99 -1.81 10.94 -7.36
C ASN A 99 -0.95 10.21 -6.33
N ILE A 100 -0.70 8.92 -6.59
CA ILE A 100 0.27 8.14 -5.83
C ILE A 100 1.59 8.12 -6.59
N VAL A 101 2.69 8.31 -5.87
CA VAL A 101 4.04 8.19 -6.41
C VAL A 101 4.88 7.24 -5.57
N LEU A 102 5.79 6.53 -6.23
CA LEU A 102 6.80 5.70 -5.60
C LEU A 102 8.12 6.47 -5.60
N VAL A 103 8.56 6.90 -4.43
CA VAL A 103 9.73 7.77 -4.28
C VAL A 103 10.63 7.25 -3.17
N ARG A 104 11.91 7.61 -3.21
CA ARG A 104 12.83 7.26 -2.12
C ARG A 104 12.61 8.20 -0.94
N LEU A 105 12.79 7.69 0.28
CA LEU A 105 12.58 8.46 1.51
C LEU A 105 13.57 9.63 1.64
N ASP A 106 14.82 9.42 1.25
CA ASP A 106 15.86 10.46 1.26
C ASP A 106 15.50 11.62 0.31
N SER A 107 14.94 11.31 -0.86
CA SER A 107 14.50 12.32 -1.84
C SER A 107 13.38 13.24 -1.33
N ILE A 108 12.46 12.74 -0.52
CA ILE A 108 11.38 13.58 0.07
C ILE A 108 11.81 14.27 1.36
N THR A 109 12.69 13.65 2.15
CA THR A 109 13.22 14.25 3.38
C THR A 109 14.24 15.35 3.11
N SER A 110 15.05 15.22 2.05
CA SER A 110 15.96 16.29 1.60
C SER A 110 15.24 17.45 0.90
N GLY A 111 13.96 17.27 0.54
CA GLY A 111 13.18 18.26 -0.19
C GLY A 111 13.47 18.31 -1.70
N ASN A 112 14.24 17.35 -2.25
CA ASN A 112 14.46 17.25 -3.69
C ASN A 112 13.16 16.93 -4.45
N ILE A 113 12.28 16.12 -3.84
CA ILE A 113 10.95 15.80 -4.38
C ILE A 113 9.89 16.36 -3.43
N LYS A 114 9.12 17.34 -3.89
CA LYS A 114 8.07 18.02 -3.09
C LYS A 114 6.66 17.75 -3.57
N SER A 115 6.48 17.24 -4.79
CA SER A 115 5.19 16.90 -5.38
C SER A 115 5.36 15.77 -6.38
N CYS A 116 4.26 15.27 -6.95
CA CYS A 116 4.29 14.32 -8.05
C CYS A 116 4.64 14.94 -9.42
N GLY A 117 5.17 16.19 -9.46
CA GLY A 117 5.41 16.94 -10.70
C GLY A 117 4.21 17.75 -11.18
N CYS A 118 3.07 17.70 -10.48
CA CYS A 118 1.89 18.50 -10.84
C CYS A 118 2.09 20.02 -10.68
N GLN A 119 3.06 20.43 -9.87
CA GLN A 119 3.31 21.83 -9.57
C GLN A 119 4.07 22.56 -10.69
N GLU A 120 4.99 21.89 -11.37
CA GLU A 120 5.85 22.48 -12.43
C GLU A 120 5.10 22.68 -13.76
N ASN A 121 3.85 22.21 -13.83
CA ASN A 121 3.20 21.94 -15.11
C ASN A 121 1.70 22.30 -15.08
N LYS A 122 1.30 23.23 -14.18
CA LYS A 122 -0.09 23.61 -13.87
C LYS A 122 -0.96 23.81 -15.13
N GLY A 123 -0.51 24.60 -16.11
CA GLY A 123 -1.31 24.96 -17.30
C GLY A 123 -1.40 23.90 -18.42
N LYS A 124 -0.39 23.04 -18.61
CA LYS A 124 -0.44 21.95 -19.62
C LYS A 124 -1.12 20.70 -19.07
N THR A 125 -0.94 20.44 -17.78
CA THR A 125 -1.44 19.22 -17.14
C THR A 125 -2.93 19.30 -16.89
N GLU A 126 -3.51 20.45 -16.54
CA GLU A 126 -4.96 20.62 -16.42
C GLU A 126 -5.68 20.41 -17.75
N LYS A 127 -5.23 21.05 -18.84
CA LYS A 127 -5.83 20.92 -20.17
C LYS A 127 -5.69 19.50 -20.75
N MET A 128 -4.55 18.83 -20.58
CA MET A 128 -4.40 17.41 -20.95
C MET A 128 -5.28 16.49 -20.09
N ARG A 129 -5.49 16.83 -18.80
CA ARG A 129 -6.32 16.03 -17.88
C ARG A 129 -7.80 16.14 -18.21
N GLU A 130 -8.31 17.34 -18.51
CA GLU A 130 -9.67 17.54 -19.01
C GLU A 130 -9.88 16.80 -20.35
N ALA A 131 -8.99 16.99 -21.32
CA ALA A 131 -9.10 16.36 -22.64
C ALA A 131 -9.00 14.82 -22.61
N ALA A 132 -8.32 14.24 -21.61
CA ALA A 132 -8.18 12.78 -21.45
C ALA A 132 -9.17 12.17 -20.44
N GLY A 133 -10.10 12.95 -19.88
CA GLY A 133 -11.13 12.50 -18.95
C GLY A 133 -10.56 12.06 -17.60
N PHE A 134 -9.60 12.81 -17.04
CA PHE A 134 -9.05 12.53 -15.72
C PHE A 134 -9.92 13.15 -14.62
N ILE A 135 -10.33 12.35 -13.64
CA ILE A 135 -11.14 12.80 -12.50
C ILE A 135 -10.43 12.35 -11.21
N ASP A 136 -10.15 13.27 -10.29
CA ASP A 136 -9.38 13.02 -9.06
C ASP A 136 -8.03 12.31 -9.31
N GLY A 137 -7.30 12.74 -10.35
CA GLY A 137 -6.01 12.17 -10.76
C GLY A 137 -6.10 10.80 -11.47
N LYS A 138 -7.31 10.32 -11.78
CA LYS A 138 -7.55 8.99 -12.37
C LYS A 138 -7.93 9.10 -13.83
N GLN A 139 -7.23 8.40 -14.73
CA GLN A 139 -7.61 8.34 -16.15
C GLN A 139 -8.84 7.45 -16.33
N VAL A 140 -10.04 8.03 -16.26
CA VAL A 140 -11.31 7.29 -16.23
C VAL A 140 -11.48 6.45 -17.50
N SER A 141 -11.15 7.01 -18.67
CA SER A 141 -11.23 6.33 -19.96
C SER A 141 -10.45 5.00 -19.98
N LYS A 142 -9.24 4.99 -19.40
CA LYS A 142 -8.41 3.79 -19.29
C LYS A 142 -8.97 2.79 -18.28
N ILE A 143 -9.49 3.27 -17.14
CA ILE A 143 -10.12 2.43 -16.12
C ILE A 143 -11.36 1.73 -16.71
N ARG A 144 -12.24 2.50 -17.37
CA ARG A 144 -13.44 2.00 -18.03
C ARG A 144 -13.13 0.92 -19.05
N ARG A 145 -12.18 1.17 -19.97
CA ARG A 145 -11.76 0.18 -20.98
C ARG A 145 -11.26 -1.12 -20.36
N ILE A 146 -10.44 -1.04 -19.29
CA ILE A 146 -9.92 -2.24 -18.62
C ILE A 146 -11.06 -3.01 -17.95
N LEU A 147 -11.98 -2.31 -17.29
CA LEU A 147 -13.12 -2.94 -16.61
C LEU A 147 -14.05 -3.63 -17.61
N GLU A 148 -14.41 -2.94 -18.70
CA GLU A 148 -15.28 -3.49 -19.76
C GLU A 148 -14.67 -4.73 -20.41
N HIS A 149 -13.36 -4.72 -20.71
CA HIS A 149 -12.64 -5.89 -21.22
C HIS A 149 -12.63 -7.05 -20.22
N ASN A 150 -12.22 -6.80 -18.97
CA ASN A 150 -12.09 -7.83 -17.95
C ASN A 150 -13.42 -8.41 -17.47
N ALA A 151 -14.54 -7.69 -17.68
CA ALA A 151 -15.88 -8.19 -17.37
C ALA A 151 -16.31 -9.35 -18.28
N VAL A 152 -15.82 -9.39 -19.53
CA VAL A 152 -16.18 -10.41 -20.52
C VAL A 152 -15.04 -11.36 -20.88
N ALA A 153 -13.79 -11.00 -20.57
CA ALA A 153 -12.63 -11.83 -20.87
C ALA A 153 -12.62 -13.14 -20.07
N ALA A 154 -12.13 -14.21 -20.71
CA ALA A 154 -11.77 -15.45 -20.03
C ALA A 154 -10.63 -15.18 -19.02
N ASP A 155 -10.49 -16.05 -18.00
CA ASP A 155 -9.48 -15.86 -16.96
C ASP A 155 -8.05 -15.74 -17.55
N GLU A 156 -7.76 -16.46 -18.65
CA GLU A 156 -6.46 -16.50 -19.35
C GLU A 156 -6.12 -15.19 -20.06
N GLU A 157 -7.13 -14.45 -20.51
CA GLU A 157 -7.01 -13.19 -21.27
C GLU A 157 -7.19 -11.95 -20.40
N MET A 158 -7.40 -12.15 -19.10
CA MET A 158 -7.66 -11.08 -18.14
C MET A 158 -6.46 -10.15 -17.98
N ILE A 159 -6.65 -8.87 -18.25
CA ILE A 159 -5.63 -7.84 -18.10
C ILE A 159 -5.27 -7.70 -16.61
N GLY A 160 -4.01 -8.01 -16.30
CA GLY A 160 -3.47 -7.95 -14.94
C GLY A 160 -3.29 -9.32 -14.28
N VAL A 161 -3.62 -10.41 -14.98
CA VAL A 161 -3.34 -11.78 -14.55
C VAL A 161 -2.27 -12.37 -15.45
N THR A 162 -1.13 -12.77 -14.89
CA THR A 162 0.00 -13.29 -15.68
C THR A 162 0.68 -14.42 -14.93
N TYR A 163 1.08 -15.49 -15.65
CA TYR A 163 1.91 -16.54 -15.07
C TYR A 163 3.36 -16.07 -14.88
N ASP A 164 3.94 -16.31 -13.71
CA ASP A 164 5.34 -16.01 -13.42
C ASP A 164 6.16 -17.32 -13.38
N PRO A 165 6.97 -17.60 -14.42
CA PRO A 165 7.69 -18.86 -14.53
C PRO A 165 8.76 -19.04 -13.45
N LYS A 166 9.26 -17.97 -12.82
CA LYS A 166 10.27 -18.05 -11.76
C LYS A 166 9.69 -18.56 -10.45
N THR A 167 8.44 -18.16 -10.17
CA THR A 167 7.75 -18.54 -8.93
C THR A 167 6.75 -19.67 -9.13
N GLN A 168 6.54 -20.09 -10.39
CA GLN A 168 5.53 -21.08 -10.81
C GLN A 168 4.12 -20.74 -10.29
N LYS A 169 3.80 -19.45 -10.19
CA LYS A 169 2.54 -18.94 -9.66
C LYS A 169 1.92 -17.92 -10.61
N TRP A 170 0.61 -17.83 -10.57
CA TRP A 170 -0.17 -16.78 -11.22
C TRP A 170 -0.13 -15.50 -10.39
N ARG A 171 0.33 -14.41 -10.99
CA ARG A 171 0.38 -13.09 -10.35
C ARG A 171 -0.83 -12.27 -10.78
N ALA A 172 -1.56 -11.74 -9.80
CA ALA A 172 -2.59 -10.75 -10.00
C ALA A 172 -2.07 -9.35 -9.66
N HIS A 173 -2.26 -8.40 -10.56
CA HIS A 173 -1.84 -7.02 -10.38
C HIS A 173 -2.79 -6.08 -11.12
N LEU A 174 -2.81 -4.82 -10.70
CA LEU A 174 -3.57 -3.79 -11.40
C LEU A 174 -2.88 -2.45 -11.34
N THR A 175 -3.10 -1.60 -12.34
CA THR A 175 -2.59 -0.23 -12.31
C THR A 175 -3.69 0.71 -11.90
N PHE A 176 -3.47 1.47 -10.83
CA PHE A 176 -4.42 2.45 -10.33
C PHE A 176 -3.70 3.69 -9.79
N GLN A 177 -4.21 4.88 -10.13
CA GLN A 177 -3.58 6.18 -9.83
C GLN A 177 -2.10 6.26 -10.27
N GLY A 178 -1.78 5.68 -11.43
CA GLY A 178 -0.43 5.69 -12.00
C GLY A 178 0.55 4.71 -11.36
N VAL A 179 0.12 3.91 -10.38
CA VAL A 179 0.96 2.93 -9.68
C VAL A 179 0.46 1.51 -9.94
N LYS A 180 1.38 0.58 -10.17
CA LYS A 180 1.10 -0.85 -10.25
C LYS A 180 0.98 -1.41 -8.83
N HIS A 181 -0.20 -1.89 -8.47
CA HIS A 181 -0.45 -2.54 -7.19
C HIS A 181 -0.40 -4.05 -7.38
N GLN A 182 0.46 -4.71 -6.61
CA GLN A 182 0.55 -6.16 -6.57
C GLN A 182 -0.54 -6.71 -5.65
N LEU A 183 -1.47 -7.50 -6.21
CA LEU A 183 -2.57 -8.09 -5.43
C LEU A 183 -2.18 -9.43 -4.81
N GLY A 184 -1.17 -10.11 -5.39
CA GLY A 184 -0.60 -11.33 -4.83
C GLY A 184 -0.14 -12.32 -5.89
N TYR A 185 0.31 -13.47 -5.40
CA TYR A 185 0.70 -14.65 -6.17
C TYR A 185 -0.15 -15.84 -5.73
N TYR A 186 -0.64 -16.60 -6.69
CA TYR A 186 -1.64 -17.65 -6.49
C TYR A 186 -1.25 -18.90 -7.27
N ASP A 187 -1.59 -20.08 -6.76
CA ASP A 187 -1.23 -21.33 -7.42
C ASP A 187 -2.10 -21.62 -8.66
N THR A 188 -3.30 -21.04 -8.71
CA THR A 188 -4.25 -21.24 -9.81
C THR A 188 -4.59 -19.94 -10.52
N LEU A 189 -4.80 -20.03 -11.84
CA LEU A 189 -5.24 -18.93 -12.69
C LEU A 189 -6.56 -18.33 -12.17
N ARG A 190 -7.53 -19.21 -11.90
CA ARG A 190 -8.87 -18.84 -11.41
C ARG A 190 -8.79 -17.97 -10.15
N LYS A 191 -7.91 -18.32 -9.20
CA LYS A 191 -7.78 -17.55 -7.96
C LYS A 191 -7.15 -16.17 -8.21
N ALA A 192 -6.16 -16.08 -9.09
CA ALA A 192 -5.58 -14.80 -9.49
C ALA A 192 -6.61 -13.90 -10.19
N ALA A 193 -7.44 -14.47 -11.07
CA ALA A 193 -8.52 -13.76 -11.77
C ALA A 193 -9.63 -13.29 -10.81
N GLU A 194 -10.04 -14.12 -9.85
CA GLU A 194 -11.01 -13.75 -8.82
C GLU A 194 -10.54 -12.53 -8.01
N VAL A 195 -9.29 -12.57 -7.51
CA VAL A 195 -8.70 -11.44 -6.75
C VAL A 195 -8.57 -10.19 -7.61
N ARG A 196 -8.26 -10.35 -8.90
CA ARG A 196 -8.21 -9.24 -9.84
C ARG A 196 -9.58 -8.57 -9.98
N ARG A 197 -10.65 -9.34 -10.21
CA ARG A 197 -12.04 -8.85 -10.30
C ARG A 197 -12.49 -8.16 -9.01
N GLU A 198 -12.18 -8.76 -7.86
CA GLU A 198 -12.51 -8.17 -6.55
C GLU A 198 -11.85 -6.79 -6.37
N ALA A 199 -10.58 -6.66 -6.78
CA ALA A 199 -9.87 -5.40 -6.71
C ALA A 199 -10.43 -4.35 -7.68
N GLU A 200 -10.91 -4.75 -8.87
CA GLU A 200 -11.63 -3.84 -9.78
C GLU A 200 -12.93 -3.35 -9.19
N ARG A 201 -13.76 -4.25 -8.65
CA ARG A 201 -14.99 -3.86 -7.95
C ARG A 201 -14.70 -2.89 -6.80
N LYS A 202 -13.66 -3.16 -6.02
CA LYS A 202 -13.32 -2.33 -4.86
C LYS A 202 -12.79 -0.95 -5.26
N TRP A 203 -11.98 -0.85 -6.32
CA TRP A 203 -11.24 0.38 -6.63
C TRP A 203 -11.80 1.14 -7.83
N PHE A 204 -12.34 0.46 -8.83
CA PHE A 204 -12.82 1.06 -10.08
C PHE A 204 -14.32 1.38 -10.06
N GLU A 205 -15.16 0.50 -9.50
CA GLU A 205 -16.62 0.74 -9.49
C GLU A 205 -17.05 2.03 -8.77
N PRO A 206 -16.49 2.41 -7.58
CA PRO A 206 -16.90 3.66 -6.94
C PRO A 206 -16.65 4.87 -7.84
N ILE A 207 -15.53 4.86 -8.57
CA ILE A 207 -15.16 5.95 -9.47
C ILE A 207 -16.11 6.01 -10.66
N LEU A 208 -16.53 4.85 -11.20
CA LEU A 208 -17.42 4.85 -12.37
C LEU A 208 -18.87 5.15 -11.98
N LYS A 209 -19.32 4.76 -10.78
CA LYS A 209 -20.64 5.13 -10.25
C LYS A 209 -20.77 6.63 -10.03
N ASP A 210 -19.73 7.28 -9.52
CA ASP A 210 -19.69 8.75 -9.37
C ASP A 210 -19.67 9.49 -10.72
N LEU A 211 -19.53 8.76 -11.84
CA LEU A 211 -19.42 9.29 -13.21
C LEU A 211 -20.56 8.89 -14.13
N LEU A 212 -21.45 8.02 -13.65
CA LEU A 212 -22.72 7.78 -14.30
C LEU A 212 -23.66 8.88 -13.81
N PRO A 213 -24.17 9.77 -14.69
CA PRO A 213 -25.26 10.64 -14.29
C PRO A 213 -26.41 9.78 -13.76
N ALA A 214 -27.05 10.24 -12.68
CA ALA A 214 -28.16 9.55 -12.02
C ALA A 214 -29.37 9.28 -12.94
N ASP A 215 -29.40 9.86 -14.14
CA ASP A 215 -30.53 9.76 -15.07
C ASP A 215 -30.24 8.75 -16.17
N LYS A 216 -30.48 7.47 -15.87
CA LYS A 216 -31.14 6.47 -16.76
C LYS A 216 -31.76 5.36 -15.90
N GLN A 217 -32.58 5.74 -14.94
CA GLN A 217 -33.63 4.89 -14.39
C GLN A 217 -34.97 5.54 -14.71
N GLU A 218 -35.40 5.46 -15.96
CA GLU A 218 -36.80 5.56 -16.40
C GLU A 218 -36.80 5.45 -17.93
N GLY A 219 -37.67 4.59 -18.45
CA GLY A 219 -37.71 4.21 -19.85
C GLY A 219 -38.58 2.97 -20.05
N ASP A 220 -39.81 3.06 -19.57
CA ASP A 220 -41.05 2.60 -20.20
C ASP A 220 -41.01 1.26 -20.94
N TYR A 221 -41.46 0.20 -20.24
CA TYR A 221 -42.25 -0.84 -20.87
C TYR A 221 -43.71 -0.38 -20.86
N GLU A 222 -44.09 0.42 -21.87
CA GLU A 222 -45.49 0.59 -22.20
C GLU A 222 -46.03 -0.70 -22.81
N ASP A 223 -47.07 -1.18 -22.15
CA ASP A 223 -48.00 -2.23 -22.53
C ASP A 223 -48.65 -1.92 -23.88
N HIS A 224 -48.49 -2.82 -24.84
CA HIS A 224 -49.33 -2.89 -26.03
C HIS A 224 -49.87 -4.31 -26.17
N THR A 225 -51.01 -4.51 -25.49
CA THR A 225 -52.24 -5.20 -25.93
C THR A 225 -52.11 -6.32 -26.96
#